data_AF-A0A9N8HPW0-F1
#
_entry.id   AF-A0A9N8HPW0-F1
#
_cell.length_a   1.000
_cell.length_b   1.000
_cell.length_c   1.000
_cell.angle_alpha   90.00
_cell.angle_beta   90.00
_cell.angle_gamma   90.00
#
_symmetry.space_group_name_H-M   'P 1'
#
loop_
_entity.id
_entity.type
_entity.pdbx_description
1 polymer ?
#
loop_
_entity_poly.entity_id
_entity_poly.type
_entity_poly.pdbx_seq_one_letter_code
_entity_poly.pdbx_strand_id
1 'polypeptide(L)'
;MTPLLRRLLFVAYLLIGWRNCRLAMAMVVEESMVAKRWQRANSLESSTDKVPIFSSLSICTCSSRRSMMATALALPVLVAIPTVGSCEEALPFQDKEEDDGDNKRGGKPFAPASALLPATQLKLAVDQLYDLSQSLDDKTASTQQQQKYQTLQQMSQLWKNRPPLFTTTTSAKQQQRLPPRASPSTAQLTTGISSANKQQYQANRKDLTSLPDRMAAMLNQADVERQWGMLQYQESKLESNNELRAALNYYTSQLEFGQAYLLTASKETRKQLIRNDQLPSLTAVITADLDLRDLYRNDFLTAMDDAIAEMEYQLKLTPQEVDVTDVVELLEQAHTALSKWFGLIALSDVQEAVETVRQ
;
A
#
# COMPACT_ATOMS: atom_id res chain seq x y z
N MET A 1 64.50 -6.93 12.64
CA MET A 1 63.14 -7.19 12.11
C MET A 1 63.07 -8.67 11.72
N THR A 2 62.30 -9.49 12.43
CA THR A 2 62.27 -10.94 12.21
C THR A 2 61.59 -11.28 10.87
N PRO A 3 61.93 -12.40 10.22
CA PRO A 3 61.30 -12.81 8.96
C PRO A 3 59.78 -12.98 9.09
N LEU A 4 59.30 -13.27 10.30
CA LEU A 4 57.88 -13.40 10.63
C LEU A 4 57.14 -12.05 10.57
N LEU A 5 57.76 -10.97 11.03
CA LEU A 5 57.19 -9.62 10.97
C LEU A 5 57.05 -9.11 9.53
N ARG A 6 58.02 -9.45 8.65
CA ARG A 6 57.95 -9.09 7.21
C ARG A 6 56.80 -9.79 6.50
N ARG A 7 56.53 -11.06 6.82
CA ARG A 7 55.39 -11.80 6.24
C ARG A 7 54.05 -11.24 6.70
N LEU A 8 53.92 -10.89 7.98
CA LEU A 8 52.68 -10.28 8.51
C LEU A 8 52.38 -8.92 7.87
N LEU A 9 53.40 -8.06 7.71
CA LEU A 9 53.22 -6.77 7.05
C LEU A 9 52.85 -6.91 5.57
N PHE A 10 53.43 -7.89 4.87
CA PHE A 10 53.08 -8.16 3.48
C PHE A 10 51.62 -8.64 3.31
N VAL A 11 51.16 -9.54 4.18
CA VAL A 11 49.76 -10.00 4.18
C VAL A 11 48.80 -8.86 4.53
N ALA A 12 49.12 -8.03 5.51
CA ALA A 12 48.32 -6.86 5.85
C ALA A 12 48.20 -5.89 4.67
N TYR A 13 49.30 -5.64 3.94
CA TYR A 13 49.31 -4.77 2.76
C TYR A 13 48.44 -5.32 1.63
N LEU A 14 48.48 -6.64 1.37
CA LEU A 14 47.61 -7.29 0.39
C LEU A 14 46.13 -7.22 0.77
N LEU A 15 45.79 -7.40 2.04
CA LEU A 15 44.40 -7.31 2.51
C LEU A 15 43.85 -5.89 2.38
N ILE A 16 44.66 -4.87 2.69
CA ILE A 16 44.30 -3.45 2.50
C ILE A 16 44.11 -3.16 1.01
N GLY A 17 45.05 -3.59 0.17
CA GLY A 17 44.95 -3.44 -1.28
C GLY A 17 43.70 -4.10 -1.87
N TRP A 18 43.39 -5.33 -1.45
CA TRP A 18 42.21 -6.04 -1.91
C TRP A 18 40.91 -5.36 -1.47
N ARG A 19 40.84 -4.88 -0.22
CA ARG A 19 39.69 -4.11 0.28
C ARG A 19 39.47 -2.82 -0.51
N ASN A 20 40.54 -2.09 -0.82
CA ASN A 20 40.47 -0.84 -1.59
C ASN A 20 40.07 -1.10 -3.06
N CYS A 21 40.61 -2.13 -3.70
CA CYS A 21 40.17 -2.55 -5.04
C CYS A 21 38.69 -2.93 -5.08
N ARG A 22 38.20 -3.64 -4.06
CA ARG A 22 36.78 -4.03 -3.97
C ARG A 22 35.86 -2.80 -3.81
N LEU A 23 36.28 -1.82 -3.01
CA LEU A 23 35.53 -0.56 -2.86
C LEU A 23 35.54 0.26 -4.15
N ALA A 24 36.69 0.37 -4.83
CA ALA A 24 36.77 1.07 -6.11
C ALA A 24 35.89 0.43 -7.19
N MET A 25 35.87 -0.90 -7.28
CA MET A 25 34.99 -1.62 -8.21
C MET A 25 33.50 -1.41 -7.87
N ALA A 26 33.14 -1.33 -6.59
CA ALA A 26 31.76 -1.05 -6.18
C ALA A 26 31.32 0.36 -6.61
N MET A 27 32.18 1.37 -6.44
CA MET A 27 31.88 2.75 -6.86
C MET A 27 31.72 2.89 -8.38
N VAL A 28 32.60 2.24 -9.16
CA VAL A 28 32.51 2.28 -10.64
C VAL A 28 31.22 1.62 -11.15
N VAL A 29 30.78 0.54 -10.50
CA VAL A 29 29.52 -0.14 -10.85
C VAL A 29 28.32 0.76 -10.54
N GLU A 30 28.35 1.48 -9.43
CA GLU A 30 27.29 2.41 -9.01
C GLU A 30 27.18 3.61 -9.98
N GLU A 31 28.30 4.24 -10.34
CA GLU A 31 28.33 5.32 -11.34
C GLU A 31 27.81 4.87 -12.70
N SER A 32 28.16 3.65 -13.14
CA SER A 32 27.65 3.09 -14.40
C SER A 32 26.13 2.85 -14.38
N MET A 33 25.57 2.49 -13.22
CA MET A 33 24.13 2.28 -13.05
C MET A 33 23.38 3.61 -13.00
N VAL A 34 23.93 4.62 -12.34
CA VAL A 34 23.36 5.98 -12.31
C VAL A 34 23.35 6.58 -13.73
N ALA A 35 24.46 6.46 -14.48
CA ALA A 35 24.52 6.93 -15.86
C ALA A 35 23.49 6.25 -16.78
N LYS A 36 23.28 4.93 -16.63
CA LYS A 36 22.25 4.19 -17.38
C LYS A 36 20.82 4.58 -16.98
N ARG A 37 20.56 4.89 -15.70
CA ARG A 37 19.25 5.40 -15.25
C ARG A 37 18.97 6.78 -15.85
N TRP A 38 19.97 7.65 -15.89
CA TRP A 38 19.85 8.99 -16.47
C TRP A 38 19.60 8.93 -17.99
N GLN A 39 20.29 8.05 -18.72
CA GLN A 39 20.03 7.83 -20.15
C GLN A 39 18.62 7.29 -20.44
N ARG A 40 18.06 6.43 -19.59
CA ARG A 40 16.67 5.96 -19.76
C ARG A 40 15.64 7.05 -19.50
N ALA A 41 15.85 7.88 -18.49
CA ALA A 41 14.94 9.00 -18.19
C ALA A 41 14.83 9.95 -19.40
N ASN A 42 15.96 10.31 -20.01
CA ASN A 42 15.96 11.20 -21.18
C ASN A 42 15.44 10.53 -22.47
N SER A 43 15.52 9.20 -22.57
CA SER A 43 14.97 8.46 -23.71
C SER A 43 13.44 8.37 -23.70
N LEU A 44 12.81 8.57 -22.54
CA LEU A 44 11.35 8.58 -22.40
C LEU A 44 10.74 9.95 -22.73
N GLU A 45 11.49 11.03 -22.58
CA GLU A 45 11.02 12.38 -22.91
C GLU A 45 10.99 12.68 -24.42
N SER A 46 11.71 11.92 -25.26
CA SER A 46 11.74 12.15 -26.72
C SER A 46 10.69 11.38 -27.53
N SER A 47 9.84 10.58 -26.88
CA SER A 47 8.87 9.69 -27.55
C SER A 47 7.40 10.15 -27.46
N THR A 48 7.13 11.44 -27.22
CA THR A 48 5.76 11.98 -27.13
C THR A 48 5.14 12.47 -28.45
N ASP A 49 5.81 12.25 -29.59
CA ASP A 49 5.21 12.56 -30.90
C ASP A 49 4.62 11.32 -31.58
N LYS A 50 3.28 11.36 -31.72
CA LYS A 50 2.38 10.61 -32.62
C LYS A 50 1.71 9.33 -32.09
N VAL A 51 0.56 9.51 -31.44
CA VAL A 51 -0.59 8.58 -31.55
C VAL A 51 -1.90 9.39 -31.55
N PRO A 52 -2.88 9.08 -32.44
CA PRO A 52 -4.11 9.84 -32.55
C PRO A 52 -5.16 9.45 -31.51
N ILE A 53 -5.83 10.50 -31.04
CA ILE A 53 -7.14 10.63 -30.38
C ILE A 53 -8.02 9.36 -30.43
N PHE A 54 -8.22 8.74 -29.27
CA PHE A 54 -9.52 8.16 -28.88
C PHE A 54 -9.83 8.57 -27.43
N SER A 55 -11.08 8.96 -27.25
CA SER A 55 -11.63 9.71 -26.13
C SER A 55 -11.95 8.84 -24.91
N SER A 56 -11.97 9.50 -23.75
CA SER A 56 -12.57 9.12 -22.46
C SER A 56 -11.85 8.11 -21.57
N LEU A 57 -11.02 8.64 -20.66
CA LEU A 57 -11.04 8.31 -19.23
C LEU A 57 -10.16 9.34 -18.51
N SER A 58 -10.79 10.12 -17.64
CA SER A 58 -10.19 11.22 -16.90
C SER A 58 -9.37 10.67 -15.73
N ILE A 59 -8.05 10.64 -15.88
CA ILE A 59 -7.10 10.40 -14.79
C ILE A 59 -6.63 11.76 -14.30
N CYS A 60 -6.89 12.02 -13.02
CA CYS A 60 -6.51 13.24 -12.31
C CYS A 60 -4.99 13.22 -12.07
N THR A 61 -4.24 14.11 -12.72
CA THR A 61 -2.84 14.39 -12.40
C THR A 61 -2.75 15.78 -11.77
N CYS A 62 -2.60 15.84 -10.45
CA CYS A 62 -2.19 17.05 -9.75
C CYS A 62 -0.67 17.02 -9.52
N SER A 63 0.09 17.75 -10.32
CA SER A 63 1.33 18.38 -9.88
C SER A 63 1.76 19.48 -10.84
N SER A 64 2.26 20.57 -10.28
CA SER A 64 2.84 21.75 -10.94
C SER A 64 1.88 22.87 -11.33
N ARG A 65 1.64 23.79 -10.39
CA ARG A 65 1.44 25.22 -10.71
C ARG A 65 2.35 26.07 -9.84
N ARG A 66 3.44 26.55 -10.46
CA ARG A 66 4.15 27.75 -10.01
C ARG A 66 3.52 28.99 -10.65
N SER A 67 3.28 29.95 -9.76
CA SER A 67 3.09 31.38 -9.95
C SER A 67 3.63 31.98 -11.25
N MET A 68 2.79 32.76 -11.95
CA MET A 68 3.13 34.11 -12.38
C MET A 68 1.88 34.99 -12.47
N MET A 69 1.96 36.16 -11.83
CA MET A 69 0.99 37.25 -11.93
C MET A 69 0.99 37.88 -13.33
N ALA A 70 -0.19 38.17 -13.85
CA ALA A 70 -0.40 39.28 -14.78
C ALA A 70 -1.83 39.81 -14.65
N THR A 71 -1.90 41.07 -14.24
CA THR A 71 -3.07 41.93 -14.07
C THR A 71 -3.66 42.33 -15.42
N ALA A 72 -4.99 42.19 -15.64
CA ALA A 72 -5.79 43.12 -16.46
C ALA A 72 -7.30 42.79 -16.48
N LEU A 73 -8.09 43.78 -16.04
CA LEU A 73 -9.37 44.27 -16.58
C LEU A 73 -10.59 43.32 -16.74
N ALA A 74 -11.50 43.44 -15.77
CA ALA A 74 -12.95 43.66 -15.86
C ALA A 74 -13.77 43.03 -17.01
N LEU A 75 -14.68 42.11 -16.65
CA LEU A 75 -16.08 41.99 -17.11
C LEU A 75 -16.81 40.97 -16.20
N PRO A 76 -18.08 41.20 -15.78
CA PRO A 76 -18.81 40.24 -14.96
C PRO A 76 -19.51 39.23 -15.85
N VAL A 77 -18.96 38.03 -15.97
CA VAL A 77 -19.70 36.86 -16.49
C VAL A 77 -20.24 36.10 -15.29
N LEU A 78 -21.57 36.08 -15.17
CA LEU A 78 -22.29 35.25 -14.21
C LEU A 78 -22.14 33.79 -14.64
N VAL A 79 -21.10 33.12 -14.14
CA VAL A 79 -20.94 31.67 -14.29
C VAL A 79 -21.58 31.03 -13.05
N ALA A 80 -22.69 30.35 -13.27
CA ALA A 80 -23.28 29.46 -12.27
C ALA A 80 -22.26 28.36 -11.94
N ILE A 81 -21.73 28.40 -10.72
CA ILE A 81 -20.86 27.35 -10.19
C ILE A 81 -21.75 26.13 -9.95
N PRO A 82 -21.52 24.99 -10.61
CA PRO A 82 -22.17 23.75 -10.19
C PRO A 82 -21.63 23.43 -8.80
N THR A 83 -22.52 23.43 -7.81
CA THR A 83 -22.28 22.90 -6.47
C THR A 83 -21.74 21.49 -6.63
N VAL A 84 -20.45 21.33 -6.34
CA VAL A 84 -19.79 20.03 -6.22
C VAL A 84 -20.53 19.28 -5.14
N GLY A 85 -21.16 18.17 -5.52
CA GLY A 85 -21.89 17.31 -4.60
C GLY A 85 -20.94 16.87 -3.49
N SER A 86 -21.36 17.11 -2.26
CA SER A 86 -20.80 16.51 -1.05
C SER A 86 -20.55 15.02 -1.33
N CYS A 87 -19.32 14.56 -1.06
CA CYS A 87 -19.01 13.14 -0.94
C CYS A 87 -20.13 12.51 -0.11
N GLU A 88 -20.84 11.57 -0.73
CA GLU A 88 -21.79 10.70 -0.07
C GLU A 88 -20.98 9.95 0.99
N GLU A 89 -21.05 10.45 2.22
CA GLU A 89 -20.56 9.77 3.40
C GLU A 89 -21.23 8.39 3.36
N ALA A 90 -20.43 7.37 3.04
CA ALA A 90 -20.89 6.00 2.94
C ALA A 90 -21.40 5.61 4.32
N LEU A 91 -22.69 5.85 4.55
CA LEU A 91 -23.37 5.51 5.79
C LEU A 91 -23.05 4.03 6.05
N PRO A 92 -22.54 3.69 7.25
CA PRO A 92 -22.28 2.30 7.58
C PRO A 92 -23.59 1.55 7.38
N PHE A 93 -23.59 0.67 6.38
CA PHE A 93 -24.74 -0.11 5.97
C PHE A 93 -25.06 -1.08 7.12
N GLN A 94 -25.80 -0.59 8.12
CA GLN A 94 -26.38 -1.39 9.17
C GLN A 94 -27.59 -2.10 8.58
N ASP A 95 -27.32 -3.11 7.75
CA ASP A 95 -28.33 -4.13 7.51
C ASP A 95 -28.66 -4.74 8.87
N LYS A 96 -29.93 -4.65 9.26
CA LYS A 96 -30.46 -5.43 10.38
C LYS A 96 -30.26 -6.90 9.99
N GLU A 97 -29.20 -7.51 10.52
CA GLU A 97 -28.96 -8.94 10.40
C GLU A 97 -30.15 -9.66 11.05
N GLU A 98 -31.00 -10.27 10.22
CA GLU A 98 -31.99 -11.23 10.70
C GLU A 98 -31.20 -12.43 11.25
N ASP A 99 -31.37 -12.67 12.56
CA ASP A 99 -30.64 -13.61 13.39
C ASP A 99 -30.98 -15.08 13.03
N ASP A 100 -30.49 -15.55 11.89
CA ASP A 100 -30.39 -16.99 11.61
C ASP A 100 -29.13 -17.52 12.32
N GLY A 101 -29.36 -18.13 13.48
CA GLY A 101 -28.43 -18.39 14.59
C GLY A 101 -27.15 -19.21 14.34
N ASP A 102 -26.72 -19.43 13.11
CA ASP A 102 -25.44 -20.08 12.77
C ASP A 102 -24.50 -19.19 11.93
N ASN A 103 -24.99 -18.04 11.44
CA ASN A 103 -24.23 -17.12 10.57
C ASN A 103 -23.85 -15.80 11.25
N LYS A 104 -23.40 -15.86 12.52
CA LYS A 104 -22.99 -14.67 13.31
C LYS A 104 -21.88 -13.82 12.67
N ARG A 105 -21.24 -14.31 11.60
CA ARG A 105 -20.15 -13.63 10.87
C ARG A 105 -20.57 -13.10 9.50
N GLY A 106 -21.85 -13.20 9.13
CA GLY A 106 -22.39 -12.62 7.90
C GLY A 106 -21.74 -13.14 6.60
N GLY A 107 -21.13 -14.33 6.62
CA GLY A 107 -20.42 -14.89 5.46
C GLY A 107 -19.14 -14.15 5.06
N LYS A 108 -18.58 -13.32 5.96
CA LYS A 108 -17.27 -12.68 5.80
C LYS A 108 -16.15 -13.71 5.99
N PRO A 109 -14.97 -13.53 5.35
CA PRO A 109 -13.84 -14.42 5.57
C PRO A 109 -13.37 -14.30 7.01
N PHE A 110 -12.89 -15.41 7.56
CA PHE A 110 -12.55 -15.50 8.98
C PHE A 110 -11.05 -15.73 9.17
N ALA A 111 -10.49 -15.12 10.19
CA ALA A 111 -9.17 -15.43 10.72
C ALA A 111 -9.23 -15.32 12.25
N PRO A 112 -8.39 -16.05 13.00
CA PRO A 112 -8.38 -15.95 14.46
C PRO A 112 -8.13 -14.51 14.91
N ALA A 113 -8.82 -14.05 15.97
CA ALA A 113 -8.70 -12.68 16.48
C ALA A 113 -7.25 -12.31 16.85
N SER A 114 -6.44 -13.30 17.25
CA SER A 114 -5.01 -13.14 17.50
C SER A 114 -4.22 -12.66 16.28
N ALA A 115 -4.66 -12.98 15.05
CA ALA A 115 -4.06 -12.50 13.81
C ALA A 115 -4.34 -11.01 13.56
N LEU A 116 -5.37 -10.45 14.19
CA LEU A 116 -5.77 -9.05 14.02
C LEU A 116 -5.06 -8.10 15.00
N LEU A 117 -4.37 -8.63 16.03
CA LEU A 117 -3.76 -7.82 17.09
C LEU A 117 -2.77 -6.76 16.55
N PRO A 118 -1.84 -7.08 15.62
CA PRO A 118 -0.91 -6.07 15.10
C PRO A 118 -1.63 -4.92 14.37
N ALA A 119 -2.62 -5.26 13.54
CA ALA A 119 -3.42 -4.27 12.83
C ALA A 119 -4.28 -3.43 13.78
N THR A 120 -4.77 -4.03 14.87
CA THR A 120 -5.59 -3.34 15.88
C THR A 120 -4.76 -2.36 16.70
N GLN A 121 -3.54 -2.75 17.09
CA GLN A 121 -2.59 -1.84 17.75
C GLN A 121 -2.27 -0.65 16.85
N LEU A 122 -2.03 -0.91 15.56
CA LEU A 122 -1.82 0.14 14.57
C LEU A 122 -3.03 1.08 14.48
N LYS A 123 -4.24 0.51 14.41
CA LYS A 123 -5.48 1.30 14.37
C LYS A 123 -5.60 2.23 15.58
N LEU A 124 -5.40 1.73 16.80
CA LEU A 124 -5.48 2.57 18.00
C LEU A 124 -4.47 3.72 17.99
N ALA A 125 -3.26 3.50 17.44
CA ALA A 125 -2.26 4.56 17.30
C ALA A 125 -2.67 5.62 16.25
N VAL A 126 -3.27 5.18 15.14
CA VAL A 126 -3.78 6.07 14.09
C VAL A 126 -4.99 6.87 14.56
N ASP A 127 -5.92 6.22 15.28
CA ASP A 127 -7.09 6.87 15.88
C ASP A 127 -6.65 7.99 16.84
N GLN A 128 -5.64 7.75 17.69
CA GLN A 128 -5.07 8.78 18.56
C GLN A 128 -4.43 9.95 17.80
N LEU A 129 -3.71 9.67 16.70
CA LEU A 129 -3.14 10.72 15.86
C LEU A 129 -4.22 11.54 15.17
N TYR A 130 -5.28 10.89 14.71
CA TYR A 130 -6.43 11.55 14.09
C TYR A 130 -7.18 12.43 15.11
N ASP A 131 -7.42 11.94 16.33
CA ASP A 131 -8.03 12.75 17.40
C ASP A 131 -7.21 14.00 17.72
N LEU A 132 -5.87 13.88 17.73
CA LEU A 132 -4.98 15.04 17.89
C LEU A 132 -5.03 15.98 16.68
N SER A 133 -5.15 15.46 15.46
CA SER A 133 -5.23 16.30 14.26
C SER A 133 -6.53 17.11 14.20
N GLN A 134 -7.64 16.57 14.71
CA GLN A 134 -8.89 17.32 14.81
C GLN A 134 -8.77 18.56 15.70
N SER A 135 -7.92 18.51 16.74
CA SER A 135 -7.64 19.70 17.58
C SER A 135 -6.83 20.80 16.86
N LEU A 136 -6.24 20.50 15.70
CA LEU A 136 -5.46 21.45 14.90
C LEU A 136 -6.33 22.32 13.96
N ASP A 137 -7.52 21.85 13.60
CA ASP A 137 -8.41 22.52 12.62
C ASP A 137 -9.24 23.65 13.24
N ASP A 138 -9.24 23.81 14.57
CA ASP A 138 -9.91 24.95 15.21
C ASP A 138 -9.33 26.27 14.66
N LYS A 139 -10.18 27.18 14.18
CA LYS A 139 -9.78 28.35 13.36
C LYS A 139 -9.49 29.63 14.14
N THR A 140 -9.33 29.56 15.45
CA THR A 140 -9.32 30.76 16.32
C THR A 140 -7.91 31.25 16.70
N ALA A 141 -7.49 32.34 16.05
CA ALA A 141 -6.50 33.37 16.42
C ALA A 141 -5.02 32.97 16.62
N SER A 142 -4.12 33.94 16.36
CA SER A 142 -2.65 33.83 16.28
C SER A 142 -1.91 33.25 17.50
N THR A 143 -2.50 33.22 18.69
CA THR A 143 -1.93 32.54 19.87
C THR A 143 -1.87 31.00 19.68
N GLN A 144 -2.60 30.49 18.67
CA GLN A 144 -2.74 29.08 18.38
C GLN A 144 -1.53 28.49 17.64
N GLN A 145 -0.68 29.27 16.96
CA GLN A 145 0.43 28.71 16.17
C GLN A 145 1.45 27.93 17.04
N GLN A 146 1.79 28.48 18.21
CA GLN A 146 2.67 27.79 19.16
C GLN A 146 2.02 26.51 19.71
N GLN A 147 0.70 26.52 19.92
CA GLN A 147 -0.05 25.33 20.33
C GLN A 147 -0.08 24.29 19.21
N LYS A 148 -0.33 24.68 17.96
CA LYS A 148 -0.27 23.80 16.78
C LYS A 148 1.09 23.13 16.66
N TYR A 149 2.17 23.89 16.83
CA TYR A 149 3.52 23.35 16.83
C TYR A 149 3.75 22.36 17.98
N GLN A 150 3.26 22.65 19.19
CA GLN A 150 3.33 21.72 20.32
C GLN A 150 2.53 20.44 20.06
N THR A 151 1.32 20.54 19.51
CA THR A 151 0.50 19.38 19.14
C THR A 151 1.18 18.54 18.05
N LEU A 152 1.78 19.16 17.01
CA LEU A 152 2.59 18.45 16.02
C LEU A 152 3.79 17.72 16.65
N GLN A 153 4.46 18.35 17.63
CA GLN A 153 5.53 17.70 18.38
C GLN A 153 5.02 16.49 19.16
N GLN A 154 3.86 16.61 19.80
CA GLN A 154 3.21 15.51 20.51
C GLN A 154 2.84 14.38 19.55
N MET A 155 2.27 14.68 18.39
CA MET A 155 1.95 13.69 17.35
C MET A 155 3.20 12.95 16.86
N SER A 156 4.29 13.69 16.57
CA SER A 156 5.55 13.09 16.14
C SER A 156 6.16 12.21 17.24
N GLN A 157 6.08 12.63 18.50
CA GLN A 157 6.54 11.83 19.64
C GLN A 157 5.68 10.59 19.85
N LEU A 158 4.36 10.70 19.77
CA LEU A 158 3.42 9.56 19.88
C LEU A 158 3.74 8.53 18.80
N TRP A 159 3.92 8.97 17.55
CA TRP A 159 4.24 8.09 16.43
C TRP A 159 5.61 7.41 16.57
N LYS A 160 6.64 8.18 16.97
CA LYS A 160 8.01 7.65 17.18
C LYS A 160 8.08 6.66 18.35
N ASN A 161 7.29 6.90 19.40
CA ASN A 161 7.24 6.09 20.61
C ASN A 161 6.10 5.06 20.57
N ARG A 162 5.53 4.77 19.40
CA ARG A 162 4.48 3.76 19.28
C ARG A 162 4.98 2.40 19.76
N PRO A 163 4.14 1.60 20.43
CA PRO A 163 4.49 0.22 20.74
C PRO A 163 4.84 -0.55 19.45
N PRO A 164 5.79 -1.51 19.51
CA PRO A 164 6.04 -2.39 18.37
C PRO A 164 4.75 -3.17 18.07
N LEU A 165 4.37 -3.26 16.78
CA LEU A 165 3.13 -3.90 16.35
C LEU A 165 3.15 -5.42 16.54
N PHE A 166 4.34 -5.98 16.71
CA PHE A 166 4.55 -7.40 16.97
C PHE A 166 5.22 -7.57 18.33
N THR A 167 4.53 -8.26 19.24
CA THR A 167 5.10 -8.60 20.55
C THR A 167 6.27 -9.57 20.37
N THR A 168 7.41 -9.22 20.94
CA THR A 168 8.71 -9.89 20.75
C THR A 168 8.76 -11.31 21.31
N THR A 169 7.73 -11.76 22.05
CA THR A 169 7.56 -13.14 22.49
C THR A 169 7.33 -14.09 21.30
N THR A 170 6.74 -13.59 20.21
CA THR A 170 6.70 -14.25 18.88
C THR A 170 7.98 -13.90 18.11
N SER A 171 9.12 -14.12 18.77
CA SER A 171 10.45 -13.64 18.43
C SER A 171 10.84 -13.81 16.95
N ALA A 172 11.64 -12.86 16.46
CA ALA A 172 12.31 -12.70 15.15
C ALA A 172 12.47 -13.91 14.20
N LYS A 173 12.50 -15.16 14.70
CA LYS A 173 12.40 -16.38 13.90
C LYS A 173 11.03 -16.59 13.25
N GLN A 174 9.94 -16.14 13.85
CA GLN A 174 8.60 -16.29 13.29
C GLN A 174 8.22 -15.15 12.34
N GLN A 175 8.75 -13.93 12.55
CA GLN A 175 8.77 -12.89 11.51
C GLN A 175 9.63 -13.30 10.30
N GLN A 176 10.75 -14.00 10.52
CA GLN A 176 11.56 -14.59 9.44
C GLN A 176 10.90 -15.80 8.75
N ARG A 177 9.80 -16.32 9.31
CA ARG A 177 9.01 -17.39 8.73
C ARG A 177 7.53 -17.11 8.92
N LEU A 178 7.08 -15.91 8.52
CA LEU A 178 5.72 -15.87 7.98
C LEU A 178 5.69 -17.00 6.95
N PRO A 179 4.80 -18.01 7.12
CA PRO A 179 4.76 -19.12 6.19
C PRO A 179 4.73 -18.49 4.79
N PRO A 180 5.67 -18.82 3.90
CA PRO A 180 5.71 -18.23 2.56
C PRO A 180 4.31 -18.42 2.02
N ARG A 181 3.60 -17.30 1.81
CA ARG A 181 2.16 -17.19 1.56
C ARG A 181 1.64 -18.52 0.99
N ALA A 182 1.12 -19.39 1.87
CA ALA A 182 0.79 -20.77 1.49
C ALA A 182 -0.40 -20.77 0.52
N SER A 183 -1.16 -19.69 0.57
CA SER A 183 -2.17 -19.33 -0.39
C SER A 183 -1.50 -18.64 -1.58
N PRO A 184 -1.82 -19.04 -2.83
CA PRO A 184 -1.52 -18.26 -4.01
C PRO A 184 -1.75 -16.78 -3.72
N SER A 185 -0.73 -15.93 -3.92
CA SER A 185 -0.88 -14.47 -3.85
C SER A 185 -2.21 -14.06 -4.51
N THR A 186 -2.84 -12.97 -4.09
CA THR A 186 -3.97 -12.37 -4.82
C THR A 186 -3.69 -12.43 -6.32
N ALA A 187 -2.47 -12.11 -6.77
CA ALA A 187 -2.03 -12.29 -8.15
C ALA A 187 -2.23 -13.71 -8.73
N GLN A 188 -1.97 -14.78 -7.99
CA GLN A 188 -2.19 -16.16 -8.42
C GLN A 188 -3.69 -16.57 -8.49
N LEU A 189 -4.55 -16.01 -7.63
CA LEU A 189 -6.01 -16.19 -7.67
C LEU A 189 -6.69 -15.29 -8.73
N THR A 190 -6.28 -14.02 -8.83
CA THR A 190 -6.90 -12.97 -9.67
C THR A 190 -6.42 -12.97 -11.12
N THR A 191 -5.17 -13.35 -11.39
CA THR A 191 -4.71 -13.41 -12.79
C THR A 191 -5.08 -14.72 -13.48
N GLY A 192 -5.61 -15.71 -12.74
CA GLY A 192 -5.68 -17.08 -13.22
C GLY A 192 -4.31 -17.70 -13.52
N ILE A 193 -3.17 -16.96 -13.47
CA ILE A 193 -1.82 -17.39 -13.88
C ILE A 193 -1.30 -18.53 -13.00
N SER A 194 -1.89 -18.76 -11.82
CA SER A 194 -1.55 -19.89 -10.97
C SER A 194 -2.19 -21.19 -11.45
N SER A 195 -1.39 -22.00 -12.12
CA SER A 195 -1.71 -23.34 -12.65
C SER A 195 -2.80 -23.41 -13.73
N ALA A 196 -3.92 -22.69 -13.62
CA ALA A 196 -5.02 -22.73 -14.58
C ALA A 196 -4.68 -21.99 -15.88
N ASN A 197 -4.18 -20.74 -15.84
CA ASN A 197 -3.63 -20.08 -17.03
C ASN A 197 -2.32 -20.75 -17.44
N LYS A 198 -1.51 -21.28 -16.53
CA LYS A 198 -0.34 -22.08 -16.95
C LYS A 198 -0.77 -23.27 -17.81
N GLN A 199 -1.85 -23.96 -17.43
CA GLN A 199 -2.48 -25.02 -18.22
C GLN A 199 -3.16 -24.50 -19.48
N GLN A 200 -3.83 -23.35 -19.45
CA GLN A 200 -4.49 -22.74 -20.61
C GLN A 200 -3.46 -22.21 -21.62
N TYR A 201 -2.38 -21.58 -21.19
CA TYR A 201 -1.22 -21.20 -22.01
C TYR A 201 -0.51 -22.44 -22.55
N GLN A 202 -0.35 -23.50 -21.74
CA GLN A 202 0.17 -24.78 -22.23
C GLN A 202 -0.78 -25.44 -23.24
N ALA A 203 -2.09 -25.31 -23.06
CA ALA A 203 -3.12 -25.83 -23.97
C ALA A 203 -3.13 -25.04 -25.29
N ASN A 204 -3.17 -23.71 -25.22
CA ASN A 204 -3.06 -22.80 -26.37
C ASN A 204 -1.74 -23.00 -27.14
N ARG A 205 -0.70 -23.54 -26.50
CA ARG A 205 0.57 -23.91 -27.14
C ARG A 205 0.57 -25.26 -27.85
N LYS A 206 -0.31 -26.20 -27.47
CA LYS A 206 -0.41 -27.48 -28.19
C LYS A 206 -0.79 -27.26 -29.65
N ASP A 207 -1.55 -26.19 -29.91
CA ASP A 207 -2.05 -25.82 -31.23
C ASP A 207 -1.05 -25.03 -32.09
N LEU A 208 0.06 -24.55 -31.53
CA LEU A 208 1.14 -23.96 -32.32
C LEU A 208 1.88 -25.08 -33.05
N THR A 209 1.73 -25.18 -34.37
CA THR A 209 2.33 -26.23 -35.20
C THR A 209 3.76 -25.92 -35.61
N SER A 210 4.16 -24.64 -35.63
CA SER A 210 5.49 -24.23 -36.04
C SER A 210 6.49 -24.23 -34.85
N LEU A 211 7.67 -24.81 -35.08
CA LEU A 211 8.77 -24.79 -34.13
C LEU A 211 9.26 -23.36 -33.77
N PRO A 212 9.38 -22.40 -34.70
CA PRO A 212 9.78 -21.04 -34.35
C PRO A 212 8.76 -20.33 -33.45
N ASP A 213 7.45 -20.51 -33.67
CA ASP A 213 6.42 -19.87 -32.83
C ASP A 213 6.39 -20.47 -31.42
N ARG A 214 6.61 -21.79 -31.28
CA ARG A 214 6.77 -22.44 -29.98
C ARG A 214 7.96 -21.87 -29.20
N MET A 215 9.10 -21.67 -29.87
CA MET A 215 10.31 -21.10 -29.24
C MET A 215 10.11 -19.65 -28.83
N ALA A 216 9.52 -18.82 -29.70
CA ALA A 216 9.22 -17.42 -29.39
C ALA A 216 8.24 -17.31 -28.21
N ALA A 217 7.17 -18.10 -28.21
CA ALA A 217 6.23 -18.16 -27.10
C ALA A 217 6.92 -18.58 -25.80
N MET A 218 7.83 -19.56 -25.85
CA MET A 218 8.59 -20.03 -24.67
C MET A 218 9.49 -18.93 -24.09
N LEU A 219 10.19 -18.17 -24.93
CA LEU A 219 11.03 -17.06 -24.49
C LEU A 219 10.20 -15.95 -23.84
N ASN A 220 9.05 -15.59 -24.42
CA ASN A 220 8.16 -14.59 -23.85
C ASN A 220 7.64 -15.02 -22.46
N GLN A 221 7.32 -16.31 -22.27
CA GLN A 221 6.90 -16.80 -20.95
C GLN A 221 8.03 -16.76 -19.93
N ALA A 222 9.25 -17.15 -20.32
CA ALA A 222 10.39 -17.10 -19.41
C ALA A 222 10.64 -15.67 -18.92
N ASP A 223 10.41 -14.67 -19.78
CA ASP A 223 10.50 -13.27 -19.39
C ASP A 223 9.37 -12.86 -18.43
N VAL A 224 8.12 -13.24 -18.72
CA VAL A 224 6.97 -12.96 -17.83
C VAL A 224 7.17 -13.61 -16.45
N GLU A 225 7.60 -14.87 -16.39
CA GLU A 225 7.86 -15.57 -15.12
C GLU A 225 8.99 -14.89 -14.32
N ARG A 226 10.04 -14.43 -15.02
CA ARG A 226 11.13 -13.68 -14.39
C ARG A 226 10.68 -12.32 -13.86
N GLN A 227 9.90 -11.58 -14.64
CA GLN A 227 9.34 -10.29 -14.23
C GLN A 227 8.42 -10.46 -13.02
N TRP A 228 7.57 -11.48 -13.04
CA TRP A 228 6.68 -11.81 -11.92
C TRP A 228 7.46 -12.19 -10.65
N GLY A 229 8.47 -13.05 -10.78
CA GLY A 229 9.34 -13.40 -9.64
C GLY A 229 10.11 -12.19 -9.08
N MET A 230 10.50 -11.25 -9.96
CA MET A 230 11.14 -9.99 -9.54
C MET A 230 10.17 -9.07 -8.79
N LEU A 231 8.92 -8.96 -9.25
CA LEU A 231 7.87 -8.19 -8.55
C LEU A 231 7.55 -8.81 -7.19
N GLN A 232 7.39 -10.13 -7.11
CA GLN A 232 7.14 -10.83 -5.85
C GLN A 232 8.30 -10.64 -4.86
N TYR A 233 9.54 -10.67 -5.34
CA TYR A 233 10.71 -10.39 -4.50
C TYR A 233 10.73 -8.93 -4.01
N GLN A 234 10.40 -7.97 -4.88
CA GLN A 234 10.31 -6.56 -4.49
C GLN A 234 9.19 -6.34 -3.46
N GLU A 235 8.02 -6.93 -3.68
CA GLU A 235 6.89 -6.88 -2.75
C GLU A 235 7.30 -7.46 -1.38
N SER A 236 7.86 -8.67 -1.35
CA SER A 236 8.35 -9.30 -0.12
C SER A 236 9.39 -8.46 0.61
N LYS A 237 10.29 -7.80 -0.13
CA LYS A 237 11.28 -6.89 0.46
C LYS A 237 10.62 -5.66 1.08
N LEU A 238 9.61 -5.11 0.43
CA LEU A 238 8.86 -3.98 0.97
C LEU A 238 8.05 -4.39 2.21
N GLU A 239 7.45 -5.58 2.22
CA GLU A 239 6.78 -6.15 3.40
C GLU A 239 7.75 -6.30 4.58
N SER A 240 8.96 -6.80 4.34
CA SER A 240 9.96 -6.95 5.40
C SER A 240 10.48 -5.61 5.95
N ASN A 241 10.41 -4.56 5.14
CA ASN A 241 10.92 -3.24 5.52
C ASN A 241 9.88 -2.35 6.19
N ASN A 242 8.58 -2.60 5.95
CA ASN A 242 7.50 -1.77 6.47
C ASN A 242 6.63 -2.57 7.45
N GLU A 243 6.79 -2.26 8.74
CA GLU A 243 6.06 -2.89 9.84
C GLU A 243 4.54 -2.70 9.72
N LEU A 244 4.09 -1.54 9.23
CA LEU A 244 2.66 -1.24 9.06
C LEU A 244 2.04 -2.15 7.99
N ARG A 245 2.75 -2.33 6.87
CA ARG A 245 2.35 -3.27 5.82
C ARG A 245 2.32 -4.69 6.35
N ALA A 246 3.35 -5.09 7.10
CA ALA A 246 3.42 -6.43 7.70
C ALA A 246 2.24 -6.68 8.66
N ALA A 247 1.84 -5.70 9.48
CA ALA A 247 0.73 -5.83 10.41
C ALA A 247 -0.62 -6.10 9.71
N LEU A 248 -0.91 -5.36 8.63
CA LEU A 248 -2.13 -5.56 7.84
C LEU A 248 -2.06 -6.87 7.04
N ASN A 249 -0.90 -7.18 6.46
CA ASN A 249 -0.71 -8.40 5.67
C ASN A 249 -0.80 -9.67 6.51
N TYR A 250 -0.36 -9.60 7.77
CA TYR A 250 -0.42 -10.73 8.71
C TYR A 250 -1.85 -11.27 8.82
N TYR A 251 -2.83 -10.39 9.06
CA TYR A 251 -4.23 -10.78 9.10
C TYR A 251 -4.72 -11.33 7.76
N THR A 252 -4.49 -10.63 6.64
CA THR A 252 -4.96 -11.08 5.31
C THR A 252 -4.41 -12.44 4.90
N SER A 253 -3.20 -12.78 5.34
CA SER A 253 -2.56 -14.07 5.03
C SER A 253 -3.19 -15.25 5.77
N GLN A 254 -3.91 -14.98 6.86
CA GLN A 254 -4.56 -15.98 7.72
C GLN A 254 -6.06 -16.10 7.43
N LEU A 255 -6.57 -15.43 6.39
CA LEU A 255 -7.98 -15.51 6.03
C LEU A 255 -8.32 -16.89 5.49
N GLU A 256 -9.34 -17.49 6.10
CA GLU A 256 -10.01 -18.70 5.66
C GLU A 256 -11.33 -18.31 4.99
N PHE A 257 -11.55 -18.86 3.80
CA PHE A 257 -12.76 -18.65 3.02
C PHE A 257 -13.69 -19.86 3.19
N GLY A 258 -14.91 -19.62 3.65
CA GLY A 258 -15.94 -20.66 3.77
C GLY A 258 -16.45 -21.15 2.41
N GLN A 259 -17.34 -22.14 2.43
CA GLN A 259 -17.98 -22.66 1.21
C GLN A 259 -18.98 -21.68 0.58
N ALA A 260 -19.54 -20.78 1.38
CA ALA A 260 -20.42 -19.71 0.95
C ALA A 260 -19.75 -18.37 1.24
N TYR A 261 -19.85 -17.43 0.31
CA TYR A 261 -19.28 -16.10 0.44
C TYR A 261 -20.31 -15.06 0.02
N LEU A 262 -20.49 -14.04 0.85
CA LEU A 262 -21.46 -12.99 0.60
C LEU A 262 -20.86 -11.97 -0.37
N LEU A 263 -21.51 -11.76 -1.52
CA LEU A 263 -21.10 -10.74 -2.48
C LEU A 263 -21.26 -9.35 -1.84
N THR A 264 -20.14 -8.65 -1.65
CA THR A 264 -20.03 -7.30 -1.06
C THR A 264 -20.67 -6.18 -1.90
N ALA A 265 -21.26 -6.50 -3.04
CA ALA A 265 -21.97 -5.55 -3.89
C ALA A 265 -23.29 -5.07 -3.25
N SER A 266 -23.71 -3.85 -3.61
CA SER A 266 -24.99 -3.28 -3.19
C SER A 266 -26.17 -4.18 -3.56
N LYS A 267 -27.26 -4.08 -2.80
CA LYS A 267 -28.49 -4.87 -3.03
C LYS A 267 -29.04 -4.70 -4.44
N GLU A 268 -28.91 -3.51 -5.01
CA GLU A 268 -29.34 -3.18 -6.37
C GLU A 268 -28.51 -3.92 -7.42
N THR A 269 -27.17 -3.85 -7.29
CA THR A 269 -26.25 -4.58 -8.17
C THR A 269 -26.47 -6.09 -8.06
N ARG A 270 -26.64 -6.61 -6.85
CA ARG A 270 -26.96 -8.04 -6.63
C ARG A 270 -28.26 -8.44 -7.33
N LYS A 271 -29.31 -7.62 -7.22
CA LYS A 271 -30.59 -7.85 -7.89
C LYS A 271 -30.46 -7.81 -9.42
N GLN A 272 -29.62 -6.93 -9.96
CA GLN A 272 -29.34 -6.84 -11.38
C GLN A 272 -28.59 -8.08 -11.89
N LEU A 273 -27.57 -8.54 -11.17
CA LEU A 273 -26.81 -9.76 -11.51
C LEU A 273 -27.71 -11.00 -11.51
N ILE A 274 -28.61 -11.11 -10.53
CA ILE A 274 -29.61 -12.20 -10.47
C ILE A 274 -30.55 -12.16 -11.69
N ARG A 275 -31.05 -10.97 -12.06
CA ARG A 275 -31.97 -10.82 -13.21
C ARG A 275 -31.31 -11.18 -14.54
N ASN A 276 -30.01 -10.93 -14.66
CA ASN A 276 -29.25 -11.17 -15.89
C ASN A 276 -28.59 -12.56 -15.93
N ASP A 277 -28.78 -13.40 -14.90
CA ASP A 277 -28.09 -14.70 -14.73
C ASP A 277 -26.55 -14.59 -14.81
N GLN A 278 -26.01 -13.49 -14.29
CA GLN A 278 -24.58 -13.15 -14.30
C GLN A 278 -23.99 -13.21 -12.89
N LEU A 279 -24.30 -14.27 -12.14
CA LEU A 279 -23.74 -14.43 -10.80
C LEU A 279 -22.22 -14.71 -10.88
N PRO A 280 -21.39 -13.93 -10.16
CA PRO A 280 -19.95 -14.15 -10.17
C PRO A 280 -19.62 -15.49 -9.51
N SER A 281 -18.56 -16.14 -9.98
CA SER A 281 -18.03 -17.34 -9.33
C SER A 281 -17.49 -16.98 -7.94
N LEU A 282 -17.51 -17.95 -7.02
CA LEU A 282 -16.93 -17.80 -5.67
C LEU A 282 -15.50 -17.26 -5.72
N THR A 283 -14.69 -17.77 -6.65
CA THR A 283 -13.32 -17.30 -6.88
C THR A 283 -13.25 -15.83 -7.25
N ALA A 284 -14.13 -15.36 -8.13
CA ALA A 284 -14.18 -13.95 -8.53
C ALA A 284 -14.56 -13.04 -7.37
N VAL A 285 -15.45 -13.49 -6.47
CA VAL A 285 -15.83 -12.72 -5.28
C VAL A 285 -14.68 -12.66 -4.26
N ILE A 286 -14.01 -13.78 -4.00
CA ILE A 286 -12.83 -13.83 -3.12
C ILE A 286 -11.72 -12.92 -3.64
N THR A 287 -11.45 -13.00 -4.95
CA THR A 287 -10.53 -12.13 -5.68
C THR A 287 -10.86 -10.66 -5.44
N ALA A 288 -12.11 -10.25 -5.64
CA ALA A 288 -12.52 -8.86 -5.48
C ALA A 288 -12.37 -8.36 -4.03
N ASP A 289 -12.67 -9.19 -3.02
CA ASP A 289 -12.47 -8.82 -1.61
C ASP A 289 -10.98 -8.62 -1.27
N LEU A 290 -10.13 -9.55 -1.72
CA LEU A 290 -8.69 -9.43 -1.51
C LEU A 290 -8.10 -8.19 -2.21
N ASP A 291 -8.54 -7.91 -3.44
CA ASP A 291 -8.14 -6.71 -4.17
C ASP A 291 -8.56 -5.42 -3.44
N LEU A 292 -9.77 -5.38 -2.86
CA LEU A 292 -10.22 -4.24 -2.04
C LEU A 292 -9.37 -4.06 -0.77
N ARG A 293 -8.99 -5.15 -0.10
CA ARG A 293 -8.08 -5.08 1.06
C ARG A 293 -6.71 -4.55 0.65
N ASP A 294 -6.19 -5.03 -0.48
CA ASP A 294 -4.90 -4.59 -1.03
C ASP A 294 -4.94 -3.10 -1.40
N LEU A 295 -6.04 -2.64 -1.99
CA LEU A 295 -6.30 -1.24 -2.32
C LEU A 295 -6.30 -0.35 -1.06
N TYR A 296 -7.18 -0.61 -0.09
CA TYR A 296 -7.29 0.22 1.11
C TYR A 296 -6.02 0.20 1.97
N ARG A 297 -5.31 -0.94 2.01
CA ARG A 297 -3.99 -1.00 2.64
C ARG A 297 -3.01 -0.05 1.95
N ASN A 298 -2.93 -0.08 0.63
CA ASN A 298 -1.98 0.75 -0.11
C ASN A 298 -2.32 2.24 0.04
N ASP A 299 -3.61 2.60 -0.06
CA ASP A 299 -4.09 3.97 0.18
C ASP A 299 -3.69 4.46 1.58
N PHE A 300 -3.91 3.64 2.61
CA PHE A 300 -3.50 3.93 3.99
C PHE A 300 -1.99 4.13 4.10
N LEU A 301 -1.18 3.23 3.55
CA LEU A 301 0.28 3.29 3.66
C LEU A 301 0.84 4.55 2.99
N THR A 302 0.35 4.89 1.79
CA THR A 302 0.77 6.10 1.08
C THR A 302 0.36 7.36 1.85
N ALA A 303 -0.91 7.48 2.27
CA ALA A 303 -1.36 8.63 3.03
C ALA A 303 -0.61 8.80 4.35
N MET A 304 -0.28 7.69 5.03
CA MET A 304 0.47 7.75 6.29
C MET A 304 1.94 8.13 6.07
N ASP A 305 2.60 7.58 5.05
CA ASP A 305 3.99 7.95 4.71
C ASP A 305 4.08 9.45 4.35
N ASP A 306 3.11 9.96 3.59
CA ASP A 306 3.01 11.38 3.23
C ASP A 306 2.73 12.25 4.47
N ALA A 307 1.79 11.85 5.34
CA ALA A 307 1.48 12.56 6.59
C ALA A 307 2.70 12.68 7.51
N ILE A 308 3.50 11.61 7.61
CA ILE A 308 4.74 11.62 8.41
C ILE A 308 5.77 12.57 7.81
N ALA A 309 5.96 12.50 6.49
CA ALA A 309 6.91 13.37 5.79
C ALA A 309 6.53 14.84 5.96
N GLU A 310 5.25 15.17 5.84
CA GLU A 310 4.73 16.52 6.02
C GLU A 310 4.86 16.99 7.47
N MET A 311 4.50 16.15 8.45
CA MET A 311 4.71 16.46 9.86
C MET A 311 6.18 16.73 10.18
N GLU A 312 7.11 15.94 9.64
CA GLU A 312 8.55 16.17 9.83
C GLU A 312 9.06 17.42 9.11
N TYR A 313 8.45 17.79 7.99
CA TYR A 313 8.74 19.04 7.29
C TYR A 313 8.30 20.24 8.13
N GLN A 314 7.05 20.25 8.59
CA GLN A 314 6.48 21.31 9.42
C GLN A 314 7.25 21.52 10.73
N LEU A 315 7.75 20.44 11.34
CA LEU A 315 8.56 20.51 12.55
C LEU A 315 9.93 21.19 12.37
N LYS A 316 10.46 21.26 11.15
CA LYS A 316 11.71 21.95 10.81
C LYS A 316 11.50 23.45 10.59
N LEU A 317 10.27 23.90 10.36
CA LEU A 317 9.93 25.31 10.19
C LEU A 317 9.91 26.05 11.52
N THR A 318 9.89 27.38 11.45
CA THR A 318 9.68 28.20 12.63
C THR A 318 8.22 28.09 13.10
N PRO A 319 7.91 28.16 14.41
CA PRO A 319 6.54 28.00 14.90
C PRO A 319 5.52 28.97 14.30
N GLN A 320 5.97 30.09 13.73
CA GLN A 320 5.13 31.13 13.13
C GLN A 320 4.71 30.81 11.68
N GLU A 321 5.42 29.89 11.03
CA GLU A 321 5.24 29.52 9.62
C GLU A 321 4.58 28.15 9.45
N VAL A 322 4.22 27.49 10.55
CA VAL A 322 3.64 26.15 10.56
C VAL A 322 2.25 26.17 9.90
N ASP A 323 2.09 25.38 8.85
CA ASP A 323 0.81 25.06 8.24
C ASP A 323 0.47 23.60 8.50
N VAL A 324 -0.71 23.36 9.08
CA VAL A 324 -1.15 22.01 9.49
C VAL A 324 -2.19 21.43 8.55
N THR A 325 -2.62 22.19 7.54
CA THR A 325 -3.75 21.81 6.67
C THR A 325 -3.50 20.48 5.98
N ASP A 326 -2.35 20.34 5.31
CA ASP A 326 -1.98 19.12 4.60
C ASP A 326 -1.82 17.92 5.55
N VAL A 327 -1.29 18.13 6.77
CA VAL A 327 -1.17 17.07 7.78
C VAL A 327 -2.54 16.55 8.21
N VAL A 328 -3.51 17.45 8.43
CA VAL A 328 -4.88 17.07 8.83
C VAL A 328 -5.56 16.30 7.71
N GLU A 329 -5.50 16.79 6.46
CA GLU A 329 -6.09 16.12 5.30
C GLU A 329 -5.50 14.73 5.05
N LEU A 330 -4.17 14.60 5.12
CA LEU A 330 -3.49 13.31 4.92
C LEU A 330 -3.82 12.30 6.03
N LEU A 331 -3.91 12.75 7.28
CA LEU A 331 -4.31 11.88 8.40
C LEU A 331 -5.78 11.46 8.32
N GLU A 332 -6.66 12.34 7.85
CA GLU A 332 -8.06 11.99 7.59
C GLU A 332 -8.17 10.93 6.48
N GLN A 333 -7.41 11.08 5.40
CA GLN A 333 -7.34 10.08 4.33
C GLN A 333 -6.82 8.73 4.84
N ALA A 334 -5.74 8.74 5.63
CA ALA A 334 -5.17 7.53 6.23
C ALA A 334 -6.18 6.85 7.18
N HIS A 335 -6.81 7.61 8.08
CA HIS A 335 -7.82 7.10 9.01
C HIS A 335 -9.04 6.51 8.27
N THR A 336 -9.50 7.18 7.21
CA THR A 336 -10.63 6.72 6.38
C THR A 336 -10.29 5.42 5.65
N ALA A 337 -9.11 5.32 5.03
CA ALA A 337 -8.66 4.11 4.35
C ALA A 337 -8.52 2.93 5.32
N LEU A 338 -7.93 3.17 6.50
CA LEU A 338 -7.79 2.14 7.53
C LEU A 338 -9.16 1.69 8.07
N SER A 339 -10.09 2.63 8.28
CA SER A 339 -11.46 2.32 8.70
C SER A 339 -12.20 1.47 7.67
N LYS A 340 -12.06 1.79 6.38
CA LYS A 340 -12.61 0.96 5.28
C LYS A 340 -12.02 -0.44 5.27
N TRP A 341 -10.70 -0.58 5.47
CA TRP A 341 -10.05 -1.88 5.58
C TRP A 341 -10.60 -2.72 6.74
N PHE A 342 -10.79 -2.11 7.92
CA PHE A 342 -11.42 -2.76 9.07
C PHE A 342 -12.91 -3.08 8.84
N GLY A 343 -13.62 -2.29 8.03
CA GLY A 343 -15.02 -2.55 7.65
C GLY A 343 -15.21 -3.87 6.88
N LEU A 344 -14.15 -4.36 6.23
CA LEU A 344 -14.12 -5.67 5.57
C LEU A 344 -14.02 -6.85 6.56
N ILE A 345 -13.89 -6.59 7.85
CA ILE A 345 -13.79 -7.59 8.92
C ILE A 345 -15.12 -7.66 9.67
N ALA A 346 -15.42 -8.79 10.30
CA ALA A 346 -16.59 -8.91 11.17
C ALA A 346 -16.41 -8.03 12.42
N LEU A 347 -17.45 -7.28 12.80
CA LEU A 347 -17.37 -6.34 13.92
C LEU A 347 -17.05 -7.05 15.24
N SER A 348 -17.55 -8.27 15.43
CA SER A 348 -17.25 -9.12 16.59
C SER A 348 -15.76 -9.35 16.78
N ASP A 349 -15.06 -9.67 15.69
CA ASP A 349 -13.64 -10.02 15.71
C ASP A 349 -12.79 -8.77 15.96
N VAL A 350 -13.21 -7.62 15.42
CA VAL A 350 -12.59 -6.32 15.71
C VAL A 350 -12.75 -5.94 17.17
N GLN A 351 -13.95 -6.11 17.75
CA GLN A 351 -14.21 -5.81 19.16
C GLN A 351 -13.39 -6.71 20.09
N GLU A 352 -13.32 -8.01 19.81
CA GLU A 352 -12.50 -8.96 20.56
C GLU A 352 -11.01 -8.59 20.53
N ALA A 353 -10.49 -8.23 19.35
CA ALA A 353 -9.10 -7.80 19.21
C ALA A 353 -8.82 -6.49 19.95
N VAL A 354 -9.73 -5.51 19.88
CA VAL A 354 -9.59 -4.22 20.59
C VAL A 354 -9.59 -4.44 22.10
N GLU A 355 -10.46 -5.29 22.62
CA GLU A 355 -10.49 -5.63 24.04
C GLU A 355 -9.20 -6.31 24.49
N THR A 356 -8.68 -7.25 23.67
CA THR A 356 -7.42 -7.95 23.94
C THR A 356 -6.22 -7.00 23.97
N VAL A 357 -6.19 -5.97 23.11
CA VAL A 357 -5.09 -4.99 23.08
C VAL A 357 -5.15 -3.99 24.24
N ARG A 358 -6.33 -3.76 24.83
CA ARG A 358 -6.51 -2.84 25.97
C ARG A 358 -6.11 -3.45 27.32
N GLN A 359 -6.06 -4.78 27.41
CA GLN A 359 -5.59 -5.53 28.58
C GLN A 359 -4.07 -5.53 28.64
#